data_AF-A0A0G1CH96-F1
#
_entry.id   AF-A0A0G1CH96-F1
#
_cell.length_a   1.000
_cell.length_b   1.000
_cell.length_c   1.000
_cell.angle_alpha   90.00
_cell.angle_beta   90.00
_cell.angle_gamma   90.00
#
_symmetry.space_group_name_H-M   'P 1'
#
loop_
_entity.id
_entity.type
_entity.pdbx_description
1 polymer ?
#
loop_
_entity_poly.entity_id
_entity_poly.type
_entity_poly.pdbx_seq_one_letter_code
_entity_poly.pdbx_strand_id
1 'polypeptide(L)'
;MQHDMTKFTETLCALHTQSGLEFPFNGGSAYDHISELPELIKKQWAVRAGILESVQQEFADAPDVISAVKMFNELAPFIDRLFIVHLLKNSVSDVITHAWTHYDSKAATGLERQISSLFKNDQYRDFFHRNRETAASFKLVQLLIREDDPFQLDLLTRELERLAIQAYQNGKMIFLFCLSDYYTNPNGFARPVPTHPINRIAPVHFEPDMRLLYPSSDQQIKPVLNAGWLRLRYLHPRQSVPDSVVPTIIGSGLGWAGAQIISYTTAETLNSKGFVLSTNLFKHEKTKQALLHLLRQEEPKSLPYVTTVAHALHELGHEFYELNIKLFLEVAADIAACIVGTEMVTHNELPISMEDWVIGLLVENIALAQLPATGKDNEDGYLFSGRLMLNQLFAHKIIKFAESRLSIDDSPLQINEFLLELKYFHEGLFRKDPAAFLRLRTVIPDAQTVSLLQLIVKQPMGSE
;
A
#
# COMPACT_ATOMS: atom_id res chain seq x y z
N MET A 1 -21.49 -10.66 13.50
CA MET A 1 -20.40 -11.25 14.29
C MET A 1 -19.12 -10.94 13.54
N GLN A 2 -18.18 -10.20 14.14
CA GLN A 2 -16.91 -9.90 13.48
C GLN A 2 -15.98 -11.10 13.74
N HIS A 3 -15.47 -11.71 12.68
CA HIS A 3 -14.51 -12.80 12.80
C HIS A 3 -13.17 -12.24 13.29
N ASP A 4 -12.48 -13.00 14.16
CA ASP A 4 -11.12 -12.69 14.58
C ASP A 4 -10.17 -12.93 13.40
N MET A 5 -9.62 -11.84 12.86
CA MET A 5 -8.72 -11.89 11.71
C MET A 5 -7.27 -12.19 12.09
N THR A 6 -6.92 -12.24 13.38
CA THR A 6 -5.54 -12.52 13.84
C THR A 6 -5.12 -13.94 13.45
N LYS A 7 -5.95 -14.95 13.79
CA LYS A 7 -5.70 -16.34 13.41
C LYS A 7 -5.62 -16.54 11.89
N PHE A 8 -6.47 -15.83 11.15
CA PHE A 8 -6.44 -15.90 9.70
C PHE A 8 -5.14 -15.29 9.12
N THR A 9 -4.64 -14.21 9.73
CA THR A 9 -3.36 -13.59 9.37
C THR A 9 -2.18 -14.53 9.59
N GLU A 10 -2.16 -15.24 10.72
CA GLU A 10 -1.15 -16.29 10.98
C GLU A 10 -1.20 -17.40 9.92
N THR A 11 -2.42 -17.83 9.57
CA THR A 11 -2.64 -18.84 8.52
C THR A 11 -2.15 -18.35 7.15
N LEU A 12 -2.42 -17.10 6.80
CA LEU A 12 -1.88 -16.48 5.59
C LEU A 12 -0.34 -16.51 5.58
N CYS A 13 0.31 -16.05 6.66
CA CYS A 13 1.76 -16.07 6.77
C CYS A 13 2.33 -17.49 6.62
N ALA A 14 1.68 -18.48 7.23
CA ALA A 14 2.07 -19.88 7.13
C ALA A 14 1.96 -20.42 5.70
N LEU A 15 0.85 -20.17 5.01
CA LEU A 15 0.61 -20.61 3.63
C LEU A 15 1.64 -20.05 2.65
N HIS A 16 1.99 -18.76 2.80
CA HIS A 16 3.00 -18.13 1.99
C HIS A 16 4.40 -18.71 2.25
N THR A 17 4.77 -18.86 3.53
CA THR A 17 6.04 -19.46 3.95
C THR A 17 6.19 -20.88 3.40
N GLN A 18 5.15 -21.71 3.51
CA GLN A 18 5.13 -23.07 2.98
C GLN A 18 5.27 -23.12 1.45
N SER A 19 4.69 -22.14 0.75
CA SER A 19 4.79 -22.02 -0.70
C SER A 19 6.15 -21.45 -1.16
N GLY A 20 7.03 -21.07 -0.23
CA GLY A 20 8.29 -20.40 -0.52
C GLY A 20 8.09 -19.05 -1.23
N LEU A 21 6.93 -18.41 -1.01
CA LEU A 21 6.71 -17.02 -1.36
C LEU A 21 7.06 -16.20 -0.11
N GLU A 22 8.08 -15.34 -0.20
CA GLU A 22 8.32 -14.41 0.91
C GLU A 22 7.08 -13.53 1.05
N PHE A 23 6.53 -13.49 2.27
CA PHE A 23 5.32 -12.74 2.53
C PHE A 23 5.44 -11.75 3.69
N PRO A 24 4.97 -10.52 3.43
CA PRO A 24 4.72 -9.98 2.09
C PRO A 24 6.06 -9.80 1.36
N PHE A 25 6.00 -9.87 0.04
CA PHE A 25 7.15 -9.81 -0.83
C PHE A 25 7.84 -8.45 -0.69
N ASN A 26 9.15 -8.43 -0.39
CA ASN A 26 9.95 -7.21 -0.46
C ASN A 26 10.09 -6.86 -1.95
N GLY A 27 9.29 -5.91 -2.41
CA GLY A 27 9.22 -5.53 -3.83
C GLY A 27 10.59 -5.10 -4.37
N GLY A 28 10.95 -5.64 -5.54
CA GLY A 28 11.79 -4.98 -6.54
C GLY A 28 10.92 -4.43 -7.67
N SER A 29 11.52 -3.76 -8.65
CA SER A 29 10.78 -3.33 -9.84
C SER A 29 10.17 -4.54 -10.55
N ALA A 30 8.93 -4.44 -11.03
CA ALA A 30 8.29 -5.53 -11.78
C ALA A 30 9.12 -6.03 -12.98
N TYR A 31 9.99 -5.17 -13.51
CA TYR A 31 10.92 -5.49 -14.58
C TYR A 31 12.10 -6.37 -14.13
N ASP A 32 12.50 -6.29 -12.86
CA ASP A 32 13.61 -7.07 -12.30
C ASP A 32 13.19 -8.52 -12.02
N HIS A 33 11.88 -8.76 -11.85
CA HIS A 33 11.31 -10.08 -11.55
C HIS A 33 10.74 -10.81 -12.77
N ILE A 34 10.90 -10.29 -14.00
CA ILE A 34 10.32 -10.90 -15.22
C ILE A 34 10.71 -12.37 -15.37
N SER A 35 11.96 -12.72 -15.07
CA SER A 35 12.48 -14.10 -15.13
C SER A 35 11.88 -15.04 -14.08
N GLU A 36 11.39 -14.48 -12.96
CA GLU A 36 10.83 -15.21 -11.82
C GLU A 36 9.31 -15.35 -11.89
N LEU A 37 8.65 -14.56 -12.75
CA LEU A 37 7.18 -14.54 -12.88
C LEU A 37 6.54 -15.92 -12.97
N PRO A 38 7.00 -16.88 -13.79
CA PRO A 38 6.36 -18.20 -13.88
C PRO A 38 6.30 -18.94 -12.54
N GLU A 39 7.37 -18.84 -11.74
CA GLU A 39 7.45 -19.48 -10.44
C GLU A 39 6.64 -18.72 -9.38
N LEU A 40 6.69 -17.38 -9.39
CA LEU A 40 5.87 -16.54 -8.50
C LEU A 40 4.37 -16.81 -8.70
N ILE A 41 3.91 -16.92 -9.95
CA ILE A 41 2.52 -17.26 -10.27
C ILE A 41 2.14 -18.62 -9.70
N LYS A 42 2.99 -19.63 -9.90
CA LYS A 42 2.74 -20.99 -9.40
C LYS A 42 2.61 -21.01 -7.87
N LYS A 43 3.51 -20.29 -7.18
CA LYS A 43 3.45 -20.14 -5.72
C LYS A 43 2.18 -19.40 -5.29
N GLN A 44 1.81 -18.32 -5.97
CA GLN A 44 0.59 -17.57 -5.71
C GLN A 44 -0.69 -18.41 -5.90
N TRP A 45 -0.67 -19.36 -6.84
CA TRP A 45 -1.78 -20.29 -7.05
C TRP A 45 -1.93 -21.27 -5.88
N ALA A 46 -0.81 -21.80 -5.39
CA ALA A 46 -0.80 -22.67 -4.21
C ALA A 46 -1.32 -21.93 -2.96
N VAL A 47 -0.85 -20.69 -2.74
CA VAL A 47 -1.34 -19.83 -1.66
C VAL A 47 -2.85 -19.61 -1.77
N ARG A 48 -3.36 -19.20 -2.95
CA ARG A 48 -4.80 -18.96 -3.14
C ARG A 48 -5.67 -20.20 -2.93
N ALA A 49 -5.17 -21.39 -3.28
CA ALA A 49 -5.85 -22.64 -2.98
C ALA A 49 -5.93 -22.88 -1.46
N GLY A 50 -4.81 -22.70 -0.75
CA GLY A 50 -4.77 -22.82 0.71
C GLY A 50 -5.63 -21.79 1.43
N ILE A 51 -5.71 -20.56 0.91
CA ILE A 51 -6.62 -19.51 1.41
C ILE A 51 -8.07 -19.97 1.30
N LEU A 52 -8.47 -20.51 0.15
CA LEU A 52 -9.84 -21.00 -0.05
C LEU A 52 -10.19 -22.13 0.92
N GLU A 53 -9.28 -23.09 1.12
CA GLU A 53 -9.47 -24.18 2.09
C GLU A 53 -9.59 -23.64 3.52
N SER A 54 -8.71 -22.72 3.91
CA SER A 54 -8.71 -22.12 5.25
C SER A 54 -9.98 -21.30 5.49
N VAL A 55 -10.41 -20.50 4.51
CA VAL A 55 -11.65 -19.73 4.61
C VAL A 55 -12.88 -20.63 4.72
N GLN A 56 -12.93 -21.74 4.00
CA GLN A 56 -14.04 -22.69 4.12
C GLN A 56 -14.15 -23.30 5.52
N GLN A 57 -13.03 -23.45 6.23
CA GLN A 57 -13.00 -23.98 7.60
C GLN A 57 -13.28 -22.89 8.63
N GLU A 58 -12.59 -21.76 8.55
CA GLU A 58 -12.64 -20.69 9.56
C GLU A 58 -13.90 -19.80 9.45
N PHE A 59 -14.48 -19.72 8.26
CA PHE A 59 -15.66 -18.90 7.94
C PHE A 59 -16.84 -19.78 7.50
N ALA A 60 -16.93 -21.01 8.00
CA ALA A 60 -18.00 -21.96 7.66
C ALA A 60 -19.42 -21.37 7.84
N ASP A 61 -19.59 -20.51 8.84
CA ASP A 61 -20.86 -19.83 9.16
C ASP A 61 -21.06 -18.50 8.41
N ALA A 62 -20.10 -18.09 7.56
CA ALA A 62 -20.13 -16.86 6.78
C ALA A 62 -20.07 -17.15 5.28
N PRO A 63 -21.19 -17.62 4.69
CA PRO A 63 -21.24 -18.08 3.30
C PRO A 63 -20.88 -16.99 2.27
N ASP A 64 -21.07 -15.71 2.62
CA ASP A 64 -20.69 -14.59 1.75
C ASP A 64 -19.17 -14.44 1.62
N VAL A 65 -18.40 -14.70 2.69
CA VAL A 65 -16.93 -14.70 2.65
C VAL A 65 -16.42 -15.83 1.76
N ILE A 66 -16.96 -17.04 1.97
CA ILE A 66 -16.61 -18.22 1.16
C ILE A 66 -16.93 -17.97 -0.32
N SER A 67 -18.11 -17.40 -0.61
CA SER A 67 -18.53 -17.09 -1.97
C SER A 67 -17.60 -16.06 -2.63
N ALA A 68 -17.24 -15.00 -1.90
CA ALA A 68 -16.31 -13.98 -2.37
C ALA A 68 -14.93 -14.56 -2.71
N VAL A 69 -14.35 -15.39 -1.83
CA VAL A 69 -13.03 -16.01 -2.09
C VAL A 69 -13.09 -17.00 -3.26
N LYS A 70 -14.18 -17.77 -3.42
CA LYS A 70 -14.37 -18.62 -4.59
C LYS A 70 -14.42 -17.82 -5.88
N MET A 71 -15.27 -16.78 -5.93
CA MET A 71 -15.35 -15.92 -7.12
C MET A 71 -14.02 -15.24 -7.42
N PHE A 72 -13.30 -14.76 -6.40
CA PHE A 72 -11.97 -14.19 -6.57
C PHE A 72 -11.01 -15.18 -7.23
N ASN A 73 -10.95 -16.42 -6.72
CA ASN A 73 -10.08 -17.46 -7.27
C ASN A 73 -10.47 -17.87 -8.71
N GLU A 74 -11.75 -17.75 -9.09
CA GLU A 74 -12.19 -17.97 -10.47
C GLU A 74 -11.78 -16.84 -11.43
N LEU A 75 -11.68 -15.60 -10.95
CA LEU A 75 -11.35 -14.42 -11.78
C LEU A 75 -9.85 -14.14 -11.84
N ALA A 76 -9.15 -14.32 -10.73
CA ALA A 76 -7.76 -13.93 -10.56
C ALA A 76 -6.78 -14.49 -11.62
N PRO A 77 -6.88 -15.75 -12.09
CA PRO A 77 -5.99 -16.25 -13.15
C PRO A 77 -6.05 -15.44 -14.45
N PHE A 78 -7.19 -14.82 -14.76
CA PHE A 78 -7.31 -13.95 -15.94
C PHE A 78 -6.65 -12.59 -15.71
N ILE A 79 -6.80 -12.02 -14.52
CA ILE A 79 -6.14 -10.76 -14.12
C ILE A 79 -4.62 -10.94 -14.11
N ASP A 80 -4.11 -12.01 -13.49
CA ASP A 80 -2.69 -12.36 -13.48
C ASP A 80 -2.13 -12.41 -14.89
N ARG A 81 -2.83 -13.10 -15.79
CA ARG A 81 -2.42 -13.24 -17.19
C ARG A 81 -2.39 -11.90 -17.92
N LEU A 82 -3.41 -11.06 -17.72
CA LEU A 82 -3.45 -9.72 -18.29
C LEU A 82 -2.25 -8.89 -17.83
N PHE A 83 -1.94 -8.93 -16.53
CA PHE A 83 -0.80 -8.22 -15.96
C PHE A 83 0.55 -8.71 -16.51
N ILE A 84 0.77 -10.03 -16.59
CA ILE A 84 2.01 -10.60 -17.14
C ILE A 84 2.22 -10.17 -18.59
N VAL A 85 1.17 -10.25 -19.41
CA VAL A 85 1.28 -9.85 -20.82
C VAL A 85 1.46 -8.34 -20.96
N HIS A 86 0.83 -7.55 -20.09
CA HIS A 86 1.06 -6.11 -19.98
C HIS A 86 2.55 -5.81 -19.72
N LEU A 87 3.16 -6.43 -18.70
CA LEU A 87 4.58 -6.28 -18.38
C LEU A 87 5.50 -6.67 -19.55
N LEU A 88 5.24 -7.83 -20.17
CA LEU A 88 6.05 -8.34 -21.28
C LEU A 88 5.94 -7.50 -22.56
N LYS A 89 4.82 -6.79 -22.77
CA LYS A 89 4.65 -5.91 -23.93
C LYS A 89 5.27 -4.53 -23.71
N ASN A 90 5.11 -3.98 -22.50
CA ASN A 90 5.66 -2.66 -22.15
C ASN A 90 7.19 -2.67 -22.02
N SER A 91 7.82 -3.83 -21.83
CA SER A 91 9.29 -3.94 -21.88
C SER A 91 9.87 -3.86 -23.31
N VAL A 92 9.02 -3.86 -24.35
CA VAL A 92 9.47 -3.99 -25.76
C VAL A 92 8.88 -2.93 -26.70
N SER A 93 7.90 -2.12 -26.26
CA SER A 93 7.16 -1.21 -27.16
C SER A 93 6.92 0.18 -26.58
N ASP A 94 7.13 1.21 -27.41
CA ASP A 94 6.75 2.60 -27.14
C ASP A 94 5.25 2.89 -27.42
N VAL A 95 4.46 1.88 -27.82
CA VAL A 95 3.03 2.04 -28.14
C VAL A 95 2.19 1.85 -26.88
N ILE A 96 1.65 2.96 -26.38
CA ILE A 96 0.74 2.98 -25.23
C ILE A 96 -0.64 2.52 -25.73
N THR A 97 -1.11 1.37 -25.25
CA THR A 97 -2.50 0.92 -25.41
C THR A 97 -3.13 0.82 -24.03
N HIS A 98 -4.41 1.18 -23.89
CA HIS A 98 -5.06 1.25 -22.57
C HIS A 98 -6.05 0.10 -22.35
N ALA A 99 -6.68 -0.42 -23.41
CA ALA A 99 -7.61 -1.54 -23.26
C ALA A 99 -6.91 -2.88 -22.96
N TRP A 100 -7.44 -3.63 -21.99
CA TRP A 100 -6.97 -4.98 -21.64
C TRP A 100 -7.04 -5.97 -22.80
N THR A 101 -8.00 -5.81 -23.72
CA THR A 101 -8.07 -6.60 -24.95
C THR A 101 -6.86 -6.43 -25.87
N HIS A 102 -6.16 -5.30 -25.80
CA HIS A 102 -4.92 -5.07 -26.56
C HIS A 102 -3.71 -5.72 -25.90
N TYR A 103 -3.74 -5.94 -24.58
CA TYR A 103 -2.73 -6.72 -23.87
C TYR A 103 -2.88 -8.22 -24.20
N ASP A 104 -3.99 -8.85 -23.82
CA ASP A 104 -4.28 -10.24 -24.16
C ASP A 104 -5.78 -10.44 -24.38
N SER A 105 -6.20 -10.46 -25.66
CA SER A 105 -7.60 -10.64 -26.04
C SER A 105 -8.20 -11.96 -25.53
N LYS A 106 -7.41 -13.04 -25.42
CA LYS A 106 -7.91 -14.34 -24.92
C LYS A 106 -8.16 -14.27 -23.42
N ALA A 107 -7.26 -13.66 -22.66
CA ALA A 107 -7.43 -13.47 -21.22
C ALA A 107 -8.60 -12.52 -20.93
N ALA A 108 -8.68 -11.40 -21.65
CA ALA A 108 -9.73 -10.39 -21.56
C ALA A 108 -11.13 -10.98 -21.84
N THR A 109 -11.31 -11.66 -22.97
CA THR A 109 -12.58 -12.36 -23.30
C THR A 109 -12.84 -13.56 -22.37
N GLY A 110 -11.80 -14.17 -21.82
CA GLY A 110 -11.91 -15.19 -20.78
C GLY A 110 -12.53 -14.64 -19.50
N LEU A 111 -11.99 -13.52 -19.00
CA LEU A 111 -12.49 -12.80 -17.84
C LEU A 111 -13.96 -12.39 -18.01
N GLU A 112 -14.29 -11.78 -19.16
CA GLU A 112 -15.66 -11.36 -19.45
C GLU A 112 -16.66 -12.53 -19.43
N ARG A 113 -16.26 -13.67 -20.00
CA ARG A 113 -17.07 -14.91 -19.98
C ARG A 113 -17.18 -15.48 -18.58
N GLN A 114 -16.10 -15.45 -17.79
CA GLN A 114 -16.13 -15.93 -16.42
C GLN A 114 -17.07 -15.10 -15.56
N ILE A 115 -17.00 -13.77 -15.63
CA ILE A 115 -17.95 -12.87 -14.95
C ILE A 115 -19.39 -13.20 -15.36
N SER A 116 -19.65 -13.39 -16.65
CA SER A 116 -20.98 -13.78 -17.15
C SER A 116 -21.44 -15.14 -16.61
N SER A 117 -20.51 -16.08 -16.42
CA SER A 117 -20.78 -17.39 -15.83
C SER A 117 -21.14 -17.27 -14.35
N LEU A 118 -20.42 -16.43 -13.59
CA LEU A 118 -20.71 -16.16 -12.18
C LEU A 118 -22.15 -15.67 -11.99
N PHE A 119 -22.63 -14.75 -12.84
CA PHE A 119 -24.01 -14.26 -12.78
C PHE A 119 -25.07 -15.32 -13.13
N LYS A 120 -24.72 -16.35 -13.89
CA LYS A 120 -25.62 -17.45 -14.26
C LYS A 120 -25.57 -18.62 -13.29
N ASN A 121 -24.58 -18.65 -12.40
CA ASN A 121 -24.43 -19.71 -11.41
C ASN A 121 -25.37 -19.47 -10.23
N ASP A 122 -26.32 -20.37 -10.04
CA ASP A 122 -27.32 -20.30 -8.96
C ASP A 122 -26.69 -20.27 -7.55
N GLN A 123 -25.47 -20.80 -7.39
CA GLN A 123 -24.74 -20.76 -6.12
C GLN A 123 -24.40 -19.32 -5.68
N TYR A 124 -24.20 -18.39 -6.62
CA TYR A 124 -23.83 -17.00 -6.33
C TYR A 124 -25.03 -16.03 -6.39
N ARG A 125 -26.22 -16.53 -6.72
CA ARG A 125 -27.43 -15.69 -6.88
C ARG A 125 -27.71 -14.88 -5.61
N ASP A 126 -27.76 -15.55 -4.47
CA ASP A 126 -28.05 -14.93 -3.18
C ASP A 126 -26.94 -13.96 -2.76
N PHE A 127 -25.68 -14.31 -3.03
CA PHE A 127 -24.54 -13.43 -2.78
C PHE A 127 -24.70 -12.11 -3.55
N PHE A 128 -24.97 -12.14 -4.85
CA PHE A 128 -25.14 -10.92 -5.65
C PHE A 128 -26.39 -10.12 -5.27
N HIS A 129 -27.46 -10.78 -4.79
CA HIS A 129 -28.62 -10.08 -4.28
C HIS A 129 -28.31 -9.27 -3.00
N ARG A 130 -27.49 -9.83 -2.11
CA ARG A 130 -27.02 -9.16 -0.88
C ARG A 130 -25.91 -8.14 -1.15
N ASN A 131 -25.03 -8.43 -2.10
CA ASN A 131 -23.84 -7.65 -2.45
C ASN A 131 -24.00 -7.02 -3.84
N ARG A 132 -24.99 -6.12 -3.96
CA ARG A 132 -25.33 -5.43 -5.22
C ARG A 132 -24.19 -4.58 -5.76
N GLU A 133 -23.37 -4.04 -4.86
CA GLU A 133 -22.17 -3.27 -5.18
C GLU A 133 -21.17 -4.15 -5.94
N THR A 134 -20.87 -5.35 -5.45
CA THR A 134 -20.01 -6.33 -6.16
C THR A 134 -20.58 -6.70 -7.52
N ALA A 135 -21.91 -6.93 -7.60
CA ALA A 135 -22.57 -7.20 -8.88
C ALA A 135 -22.43 -6.02 -9.86
N ALA A 136 -22.53 -4.79 -9.39
CA ALA A 136 -22.31 -3.60 -10.22
C ALA A 136 -20.84 -3.49 -10.65
N SER A 137 -19.88 -3.70 -9.73
CA SER A 137 -18.45 -3.65 -10.05
C SER A 137 -18.08 -4.65 -11.13
N PHE A 138 -18.56 -5.90 -11.06
CA PHE A 138 -18.28 -6.90 -12.08
C PHE A 138 -18.83 -6.52 -13.46
N LYS A 139 -19.98 -5.86 -13.54
CA LYS A 139 -20.50 -5.33 -14.81
C LYS A 139 -19.64 -4.20 -15.35
N LEU A 140 -19.12 -3.33 -14.49
CA LEU A 140 -18.20 -2.26 -14.90
C LEU A 140 -16.86 -2.83 -15.40
N VAL A 141 -16.33 -3.87 -14.75
CA VAL A 141 -15.13 -4.58 -15.23
C VAL A 141 -15.35 -5.13 -16.65
N GLN A 142 -16.54 -5.64 -16.98
CA GLN A 142 -16.85 -6.09 -18.35
C GLN A 142 -16.80 -4.96 -19.39
N LEU A 143 -17.15 -3.73 -19.01
CA LEU A 143 -17.03 -2.55 -19.88
C LEU A 143 -15.57 -2.14 -20.05
N LEU A 144 -14.89 -2.03 -18.92
CA LEU A 144 -13.49 -1.66 -18.79
C LEU A 144 -12.55 -2.53 -19.62
N ILE A 145 -12.81 -3.84 -19.68
CA ILE A 145 -12.02 -4.80 -20.46
C ILE A 145 -11.79 -4.34 -21.92
N ARG A 146 -12.78 -3.63 -22.49
CA ARG A 146 -12.83 -3.22 -23.90
C ARG A 146 -12.58 -1.73 -24.12
N GLU A 147 -12.50 -0.94 -23.06
CA GLU A 147 -12.43 0.50 -23.15
C GLU A 147 -10.98 0.95 -23.41
N ASP A 148 -10.82 1.86 -24.36
CA ASP A 148 -9.51 2.41 -24.75
C ASP A 148 -9.47 3.94 -24.62
N ASP A 149 -10.63 4.61 -24.47
CA ASP A 149 -10.68 6.04 -24.18
C ASP A 149 -10.20 6.32 -22.74
N PRO A 150 -9.08 7.05 -22.55
CA PRO A 150 -8.56 7.34 -21.22
C PRO A 150 -9.55 8.07 -20.31
N PHE A 151 -10.45 8.89 -20.88
CA PHE A 151 -11.45 9.60 -20.10
C PHE A 151 -12.55 8.64 -19.58
N GLN A 152 -13.05 7.73 -20.41
CA GLN A 152 -13.95 6.68 -19.94
C GLN A 152 -13.29 5.75 -18.91
N LEU A 153 -12.01 5.43 -19.08
CA LEU A 153 -11.27 4.60 -18.11
C LEU A 153 -11.18 5.26 -16.73
N ASP A 154 -10.91 6.57 -16.63
CA ASP A 154 -10.93 7.31 -15.36
C ASP A 154 -12.33 7.28 -14.72
N LEU A 155 -13.39 7.51 -15.50
CA LEU A 155 -14.77 7.46 -14.99
C LEU A 155 -15.15 6.08 -14.47
N LEU A 156 -14.81 5.01 -15.20
CA LEU A 156 -15.08 3.63 -14.80
C LEU A 156 -14.30 3.27 -13.52
N THR A 157 -13.03 3.71 -13.42
CA THR A 157 -12.19 3.48 -12.25
C THR A 157 -12.75 4.16 -11.00
N ARG A 158 -13.12 5.45 -11.11
CA ARG A 158 -13.75 6.19 -10.01
C ARG A 158 -15.06 5.55 -9.55
N GLU A 159 -15.85 5.04 -10.49
CA GLU A 159 -17.10 4.35 -10.16
C GLU A 159 -16.86 2.99 -9.47
N LEU A 160 -15.84 2.24 -9.90
CA LEU A 160 -15.41 1.01 -9.21
C LEU A 160 -14.98 1.29 -7.77
N GLU A 161 -14.18 2.33 -7.55
CA GLU A 161 -13.78 2.79 -6.22
C GLU A 161 -14.99 3.22 -5.38
N ARG A 162 -15.92 4.00 -5.95
CA ARG A 162 -17.15 4.41 -5.28
C ARG A 162 -17.97 3.21 -4.81
N LEU A 163 -18.10 2.17 -5.63
CA LEU A 163 -18.79 0.94 -5.27
C LEU A 163 -18.04 0.15 -4.18
N ALA A 164 -16.71 0.11 -4.23
CA ALA A 164 -15.89 -0.50 -3.18
C ALA A 164 -16.05 0.22 -1.83
N ILE A 165 -16.03 1.55 -1.82
CA ILE A 165 -16.28 2.38 -0.63
C ILE A 165 -17.69 2.11 -0.09
N GLN A 166 -18.70 2.03 -0.97
CA GLN A 166 -20.07 1.73 -0.56
C GLN A 166 -20.20 0.31 0.04
N ALA A 167 -19.53 -0.68 -0.55
CA ALA A 167 -19.48 -2.04 0.00
C ALA A 167 -18.85 -2.04 1.40
N TYR A 168 -17.72 -1.34 1.58
CA TYR A 168 -17.06 -1.18 2.87
C TYR A 168 -17.97 -0.52 3.92
N GLN A 169 -18.62 0.59 3.58
CA GLN A 169 -19.55 1.30 4.49
C GLN A 169 -20.72 0.41 4.92
N ASN A 170 -21.12 -0.54 4.07
CA ASN A 170 -22.18 -1.51 4.35
C ASN A 170 -21.68 -2.79 5.05
N GLY A 171 -20.40 -2.87 5.43
CA GLY A 171 -19.81 -4.03 6.09
C GLY A 171 -19.77 -5.29 5.22
N LYS A 172 -19.68 -5.12 3.89
CA LYS A 172 -19.66 -6.20 2.90
C LYS A 172 -18.25 -6.53 2.42
N MET A 173 -18.09 -7.71 1.82
CA MET A 173 -16.86 -8.07 1.11
C MET A 173 -16.55 -7.06 0.01
N ILE A 174 -15.30 -6.61 -0.08
CA ILE A 174 -14.87 -5.59 -1.03
C ILE A 174 -14.01 -6.24 -2.10
N PHE A 175 -14.48 -6.17 -3.35
CA PHE A 175 -13.64 -6.41 -4.51
C PHE A 175 -13.15 -5.04 -4.99
N LEU A 176 -11.86 -4.80 -4.80
CA LEU A 176 -11.21 -3.61 -5.30
C LEU A 176 -10.46 -3.98 -6.59
N PHE A 177 -10.84 -3.35 -7.69
CA PHE A 177 -10.11 -3.42 -8.94
C PHE A 177 -9.31 -2.12 -9.04
N CYS A 178 -8.03 -2.17 -8.68
CA CYS A 178 -7.11 -1.06 -8.88
C CYS A 178 -6.64 -1.10 -10.33
N LEU A 179 -6.56 0.07 -10.95
CA LEU A 179 -6.35 0.15 -12.40
C LEU A 179 -5.18 1.05 -12.77
N SER A 180 -4.44 1.55 -11.78
CA SER A 180 -3.16 2.27 -11.81
C SER A 180 -3.17 3.46 -10.86
N ASP A 181 -2.00 3.68 -10.25
CA ASP A 181 -1.62 4.85 -9.44
C ASP A 181 -1.59 6.18 -10.23
N TYR A 182 -1.85 6.17 -11.55
CA TYR A 182 -1.45 7.27 -12.44
C TYR A 182 -2.57 7.92 -13.26
N TYR A 183 -3.84 7.62 -12.97
CA TYR A 183 -4.99 8.28 -13.62
C TYR A 183 -5.46 9.56 -12.92
N THR A 184 -4.63 10.21 -12.11
CA THR A 184 -4.98 11.52 -11.56
C THR A 184 -4.85 12.59 -12.65
N ASN A 185 -5.96 12.90 -13.33
CA ASN A 185 -6.07 14.16 -14.05
C ASN A 185 -5.90 15.28 -13.00
N PRO A 186 -4.80 16.06 -13.04
CA PRO A 186 -4.47 17.02 -11.98
C PRO A 186 -5.54 18.10 -11.80
N ASN A 187 -6.47 18.24 -12.76
CA ASN A 187 -7.47 19.30 -12.79
C ASN A 187 -8.91 18.81 -12.72
N GLY A 188 -9.19 17.58 -12.24
CA GLY A 188 -10.55 17.07 -12.01
C GLY A 188 -11.61 17.74 -12.91
N PHE A 189 -11.75 17.27 -14.16
CA PHE A 189 -12.54 17.90 -15.24
C PHE A 189 -11.92 19.09 -16.01
N ALA A 190 -10.64 19.00 -16.40
CA ALA A 190 -10.19 19.74 -17.58
C ALA A 190 -9.68 18.76 -18.65
N ARG A 191 -10.21 18.89 -19.87
CA ARG A 191 -9.63 18.28 -21.07
C ARG A 191 -8.13 18.60 -21.10
N PRO A 192 -7.25 17.69 -21.55
CA PRO A 192 -5.84 18.01 -21.72
C PRO A 192 -5.71 19.28 -22.57
N VAL A 193 -5.12 20.31 -21.98
CA VAL A 193 -4.87 21.58 -22.67
C VAL A 193 -3.77 21.31 -23.71
N PRO A 194 -3.99 21.53 -25.02
CA PRO A 194 -3.08 21.07 -26.08
C PRO A 194 -1.74 21.81 -26.18
N THR A 195 -1.43 22.73 -25.26
CA THR A 195 -0.40 23.76 -25.49
C THR A 195 0.78 23.71 -24.54
N HIS A 196 0.89 22.72 -23.65
CA HIS A 196 2.13 22.51 -22.91
C HIS A 196 3.00 21.48 -23.62
N PRO A 197 4.22 21.85 -24.09
CA PRO A 197 5.21 20.88 -24.55
C PRO A 197 5.80 20.18 -23.33
N ILE A 198 4.97 19.40 -22.64
CA ILE A 198 5.37 18.40 -21.64
C ILE A 198 5.16 17.04 -22.32
N ASN A 199 5.92 16.83 -23.39
CA ASN A 199 6.24 15.48 -23.83
C ASN A 199 7.07 14.85 -22.71
N ARG A 200 6.57 13.75 -22.12
CA ARG A 200 7.09 13.00 -20.95
C ARG A 200 6.37 13.23 -19.61
N ILE A 201 5.07 13.49 -19.59
CA ILE A 201 4.27 12.78 -18.57
C ILE A 201 4.35 11.31 -19.01
N ALA A 202 4.98 10.47 -18.19
CA ALA A 202 5.09 9.04 -18.47
C ALA A 202 3.70 8.50 -18.87
N PRO A 203 3.62 7.56 -19.83
CA PRO A 203 2.34 6.96 -20.20
C PRO A 203 1.55 6.61 -18.94
N VAL A 204 0.32 7.10 -18.87
CA VAL A 204 -0.61 6.67 -17.84
C VAL A 204 -0.97 5.22 -18.19
N HIS A 205 -0.34 4.27 -17.51
CA HIS A 205 -0.54 2.85 -17.75
C HIS A 205 -1.79 2.38 -17.01
N PHE A 206 -2.58 1.51 -17.62
CA PHE A 206 -3.74 0.90 -16.99
C PHE A 206 -3.37 -0.51 -16.52
N GLU A 207 -3.00 -0.64 -15.25
CA GLU A 207 -2.42 -1.85 -14.71
C GLU A 207 -3.50 -2.83 -14.25
N PRO A 208 -3.51 -4.08 -14.74
CA PRO A 208 -4.45 -5.07 -14.23
C PRO A 208 -4.15 -5.45 -12.78
N ASP A 209 -5.02 -5.06 -11.85
CA ASP A 209 -4.94 -5.42 -10.43
C ASP A 209 -6.34 -5.75 -9.85
N MET A 210 -6.37 -6.68 -8.88
CA MET A 210 -7.56 -7.03 -8.12
C MET A 210 -7.20 -7.47 -6.69
N ARG A 211 -7.84 -6.85 -5.70
CA ARG A 211 -7.72 -7.17 -4.28
C ARG A 211 -9.10 -7.56 -3.70
N LEU A 212 -9.12 -8.58 -2.86
CA LEU A 212 -10.28 -8.95 -2.06
C LEU A 212 -10.02 -8.60 -0.60
N LEU A 213 -10.91 -7.80 0.00
CA LEU A 213 -10.79 -7.39 1.40
C LEU A 213 -12.01 -7.83 2.21
N TYR A 214 -11.74 -8.33 3.42
CA TYR A 214 -12.72 -8.44 4.49
C TYR A 214 -12.76 -7.10 5.25
N PRO A 215 -13.91 -6.41 5.35
CA PRO A 215 -13.98 -5.10 5.98
C PRO A 215 -13.66 -5.19 7.48
N SER A 216 -12.78 -4.31 7.96
CA SER A 216 -12.57 -4.11 9.39
C SER A 216 -13.57 -3.09 9.91
N SER A 217 -14.27 -3.37 11.02
CA SER A 217 -15.09 -2.36 11.69
C SER A 217 -14.22 -1.49 12.59
N ASP A 218 -13.29 -0.73 12.01
CA ASP A 218 -12.28 -0.07 12.82
C ASP A 218 -12.77 1.26 13.43
N GLN A 219 -13.57 1.12 14.49
CA GLN A 219 -14.05 2.25 15.29
C GLN A 219 -12.89 2.99 15.99
N GLN A 220 -11.72 2.35 16.15
CA GLN A 220 -10.57 2.91 16.85
C GLN A 220 -9.69 3.74 15.92
N ILE A 221 -9.56 3.37 14.65
CA ILE A 221 -8.75 4.13 13.69
C ILE A 221 -9.47 5.39 13.21
N LYS A 222 -10.80 5.36 13.01
CA LYS A 222 -11.53 6.49 12.41
C LYS A 222 -11.32 7.85 13.14
N PRO A 223 -11.37 7.94 14.48
CA PRO A 223 -11.05 9.19 15.19
C PRO A 223 -9.61 9.66 14.95
N VAL A 224 -8.66 8.71 14.88
CA VAL A 224 -7.25 8.98 14.60
C VAL A 224 -7.08 9.53 13.18
N LEU A 225 -7.77 8.98 12.18
CA LEU A 225 -7.75 9.53 10.82
C LEU A 225 -8.27 10.97 10.77
N ASN A 226 -9.35 11.27 11.52
CA ASN A 226 -9.90 12.63 11.59
C ASN A 226 -8.90 13.61 12.23
N ALA A 227 -8.26 13.22 13.33
CA ALA A 227 -7.26 14.04 13.99
C ALA A 227 -6.01 14.23 13.10
N GLY A 228 -5.54 13.15 12.49
CA GLY A 228 -4.42 13.15 11.54
C GLY A 228 -4.68 14.04 10.33
N TRP A 229 -5.86 13.94 9.72
CA TRP A 229 -6.29 14.81 8.62
C TRP A 229 -6.26 16.29 9.00
N LEU A 230 -6.81 16.63 10.18
CA LEU A 230 -6.80 18.01 10.67
C LEU A 230 -5.37 18.54 10.85
N ARG A 231 -4.47 17.72 11.41
CA ARG A 231 -3.05 18.09 11.56
C ARG A 231 -2.32 18.22 10.23
N LEU A 232 -2.56 17.31 9.29
CA LEU A 232 -2.03 17.40 7.93
C LEU A 232 -2.50 18.70 7.24
N ARG A 233 -3.74 19.13 7.44
CA ARG A 233 -4.22 20.45 6.96
C ARG A 233 -3.46 21.61 7.57
N TYR A 234 -3.14 21.56 8.86
CA TYR A 234 -2.32 22.61 9.49
C TYR A 234 -0.88 22.63 9.00
N LEU A 235 -0.34 21.47 8.64
CA LEU A 235 0.97 21.36 7.99
C LEU A 235 0.95 21.93 6.55
N HIS A 236 -0.22 21.92 5.89
CA HIS A 236 -0.43 22.36 4.50
C HIS A 236 -1.54 23.42 4.33
N PRO A 237 -1.48 24.59 5.01
CA PRO A 237 -2.63 25.49 5.14
C PRO A 237 -3.01 26.24 3.85
N ARG A 238 -2.25 26.09 2.76
CA ARG A 238 -2.41 26.85 1.50
C ARG A 238 -3.11 26.08 0.38
N GLN A 239 -3.53 24.84 0.60
CA GLN A 239 -4.20 24.03 -0.42
C GLN A 239 -5.72 23.97 -0.22
N SER A 240 -6.43 23.86 -1.34
CA SER A 240 -7.87 23.58 -1.38
C SER A 240 -8.13 22.10 -1.08
N VAL A 241 -7.96 21.73 0.19
CA VAL A 241 -8.19 20.38 0.67
C VAL A 241 -9.62 20.27 1.23
N PRO A 242 -10.36 19.18 0.97
CA PRO A 242 -11.69 18.98 1.53
C PRO A 242 -11.74 19.15 3.04
N ASP A 243 -12.85 19.73 3.55
CA ASP A 243 -13.01 19.95 4.99
C ASP A 243 -13.14 18.65 5.79
N SER A 244 -13.62 17.59 5.14
CA SER A 244 -13.75 16.25 5.70
C SER A 244 -12.62 15.34 5.26
N VAL A 245 -12.29 14.34 6.10
CA VAL A 245 -11.39 13.24 5.73
C VAL A 245 -11.90 12.57 4.47
N VAL A 246 -10.97 12.23 3.57
CA VAL A 246 -11.25 11.45 2.37
C VAL A 246 -11.80 10.06 2.69
N PRO A 247 -12.59 9.43 1.80
CA PRO A 247 -13.03 8.06 1.98
C PRO A 247 -11.88 7.08 2.23
N THR A 248 -12.03 6.23 3.24
CA THR A 248 -11.03 5.21 3.60
C THR A 248 -11.66 3.82 3.62
N ILE A 249 -11.00 2.84 3.01
CA ILE A 249 -11.33 1.42 3.12
C ILE A 249 -10.26 0.75 3.99
N ILE A 250 -10.64 0.20 5.14
CA ILE A 250 -9.72 -0.55 6.01
C ILE A 250 -10.21 -1.98 6.11
N GLY A 251 -9.34 -2.93 5.82
CA GLY A 251 -9.70 -4.34 5.89
C GLY A 251 -8.52 -5.27 6.05
N SER A 252 -8.82 -6.55 6.08
CA SER A 252 -7.83 -7.62 5.98
C SER A 252 -7.91 -8.20 4.57
N GLY A 253 -6.78 -8.27 3.88
CA GLY A 253 -6.72 -8.87 2.55
C GLY A 253 -6.92 -10.37 2.61
N LEU A 254 -7.84 -10.87 1.77
CA LEU A 254 -8.13 -12.28 1.58
C LEU A 254 -7.70 -12.79 0.20
N GLY A 255 -7.24 -11.92 -0.70
CA GLY A 255 -6.83 -12.31 -2.05
C GLY A 255 -6.19 -11.17 -2.83
N TRP A 256 -5.21 -11.53 -3.68
CA TRP A 256 -4.42 -10.63 -4.51
C TRP A 256 -4.15 -11.25 -5.89
N ALA A 257 -4.27 -10.45 -6.95
CA ALA A 257 -4.11 -10.86 -8.34
C ALA A 257 -3.61 -9.70 -9.21
N GLY A 258 -2.89 -9.99 -10.28
CA GLY A 258 -2.34 -8.94 -11.16
C GLY A 258 -1.05 -8.33 -10.60
N ALA A 259 -0.97 -6.99 -10.54
CA ALA A 259 0.17 -6.23 -10.00
C ALA A 259 0.75 -6.80 -8.70
N GLN A 260 -0.16 -7.25 -7.84
CA GLN A 260 0.12 -7.74 -6.49
C GLN A 260 0.87 -9.09 -6.46
N ILE A 261 1.07 -9.75 -7.61
CA ILE A 261 1.97 -10.91 -7.73
C ILE A 261 3.43 -10.53 -7.46
N ILE A 262 3.81 -9.28 -7.77
CA ILE A 262 5.18 -8.80 -7.67
C ILE A 262 5.37 -7.94 -6.43
N SER A 263 4.37 -7.15 -6.06
CA SER A 263 4.44 -6.28 -4.89
C SER A 263 3.08 -6.24 -4.19
N TYR A 264 3.02 -6.79 -2.98
CA TYR A 264 1.85 -6.61 -2.13
C TYR A 264 1.78 -5.15 -1.69
N THR A 265 0.78 -4.39 -2.10
CA THR A 265 0.59 -3.01 -1.67
C THR A 265 -0.21 -3.01 -0.37
N THR A 266 0.42 -2.59 0.74
CA THR A 266 -0.22 -2.60 2.08
C THR A 266 -1.31 -1.53 2.14
N ALA A 267 -0.98 -0.32 1.71
CA ALA A 267 -1.91 0.79 1.58
C ALA A 267 -1.69 1.50 0.24
N GLU A 268 -2.76 2.09 -0.31
CA GLU A 268 -2.75 2.70 -1.64
C GLU A 268 -3.79 3.81 -1.72
N THR A 269 -3.38 4.95 -2.27
CA THR A 269 -4.26 6.09 -2.53
C THR A 269 -5.14 5.82 -3.75
N LEU A 270 -6.44 6.08 -3.63
CA LEU A 270 -7.44 5.87 -4.67
C LEU A 270 -7.53 7.08 -5.61
N ASN A 271 -7.88 6.86 -6.88
CA ASN A 271 -7.99 7.93 -7.88
C ASN A 271 -9.13 8.92 -7.59
N SER A 272 -10.14 8.49 -6.83
CA SER A 272 -11.28 9.29 -6.37
C SER A 272 -10.97 10.20 -5.18
N LYS A 273 -9.70 10.25 -4.72
CA LYS A 273 -9.24 10.87 -3.48
C LYS A 273 -9.75 10.10 -2.26
N GLY A 274 -8.85 9.46 -1.53
CA GLY A 274 -9.15 8.39 -0.57
C GLY A 274 -8.03 7.35 -0.54
N PHE A 275 -8.13 6.35 0.33
CA PHE A 275 -7.15 5.27 0.35
C PHE A 275 -7.73 3.94 0.81
N VAL A 276 -7.05 2.87 0.44
CA VAL A 276 -7.28 1.52 0.95
C VAL A 276 -6.11 1.09 1.83
N LEU A 277 -6.38 0.36 2.91
CA LEU A 277 -5.37 -0.20 3.79
C LEU A 277 -5.70 -1.65 4.15
N SER A 278 -4.70 -2.52 3.99
CA SER A 278 -4.76 -3.95 4.28
C SER A 278 -3.94 -4.27 5.54
N THR A 279 -4.64 -4.39 6.67
CA THR A 279 -4.07 -4.53 8.03
C THR A 279 -3.26 -5.81 8.28
N ASN A 280 -3.34 -6.79 7.39
CA ASN A 280 -2.63 -8.06 7.49
C ASN A 280 -1.48 -8.20 6.49
N LEU A 281 -1.12 -7.11 5.80
CA LEU A 281 -0.04 -7.07 4.80
C LEU A 281 1.23 -6.34 5.30
N PHE A 282 1.52 -6.38 6.60
CA PHE A 282 2.72 -5.72 7.13
C PHE A 282 4.00 -6.43 6.72
N LYS A 283 4.96 -5.67 6.18
CA LYS A 283 5.99 -6.24 5.30
C LYS A 283 7.27 -6.74 5.91
N HIS A 284 7.39 -6.59 7.21
CA HIS A 284 8.73 -6.47 7.78
C HIS A 284 8.90 -7.36 9.01
N GLU A 285 8.31 -8.55 9.02
CA GLU A 285 8.39 -9.49 10.16
C GLU A 285 9.85 -9.81 10.52
N LYS A 286 10.70 -10.13 9.53
CA LYS A 286 12.13 -10.40 9.77
C LYS A 286 12.84 -9.17 10.36
N THR A 287 12.58 -7.99 9.81
CA THR A 287 13.15 -6.72 10.29
C THR A 287 12.68 -6.41 11.71
N LYS A 288 11.39 -6.62 11.99
CA LYS A 288 10.77 -6.44 13.31
C LYS A 288 11.43 -7.35 14.34
N GLN A 289 11.53 -8.65 14.07
CA GLN A 289 12.15 -9.60 15.00
C GLN A 289 13.61 -9.26 15.27
N ALA A 290 14.39 -8.92 14.22
CA ALA A 290 15.78 -8.50 14.37
C ALA A 290 15.92 -7.19 15.18
N LEU A 291 15.02 -6.22 14.95
CA LEU A 291 14.99 -4.95 15.70
C LEU A 291 14.65 -5.19 17.18
N LEU A 292 13.60 -5.95 17.46
CA LEU A 292 13.18 -6.28 18.83
C LEU A 292 14.29 -7.02 19.59
N HIS A 293 15.03 -7.90 18.92
CA HIS A 293 16.23 -8.52 19.49
C HIS A 293 17.31 -7.51 19.86
N LEU A 294 17.60 -6.54 18.99
CA LEU A 294 18.58 -5.45 19.28
C LEU A 294 18.12 -4.54 20.42
N LEU A 295 16.81 -4.32 20.56
CA LEU A 295 16.20 -3.57 21.66
C LEU A 295 16.14 -4.38 22.97
N ARG A 296 16.22 -5.72 22.88
CA ARG A 296 15.99 -6.70 23.96
C ARG A 296 14.58 -6.58 24.57
N GLN A 297 13.60 -6.50 23.69
CA GLN A 297 12.19 -6.34 24.06
C GLN A 297 11.32 -7.35 23.34
N GLU A 298 10.20 -7.73 23.98
CA GLU A 298 9.12 -8.43 23.30
C GLU A 298 8.34 -7.45 22.39
N GLU A 299 7.58 -7.98 21.44
CA GLU A 299 6.74 -7.16 20.56
C GLU A 299 5.69 -6.37 21.37
N PRO A 300 5.68 -5.02 21.29
CA PRO A 300 4.63 -4.23 21.91
C PRO A 300 3.26 -4.58 21.32
N LYS A 301 2.24 -4.78 22.17
CA LYS A 301 0.86 -5.07 21.72
C LYS A 301 0.27 -3.96 20.84
N SER A 302 0.77 -2.74 20.99
CA SER A 302 0.41 -1.55 20.22
C SER A 302 1.03 -1.52 18.83
N LEU A 303 2.08 -2.31 18.56
CA LEU A 303 2.88 -2.19 17.34
C LEU A 303 2.06 -2.38 16.05
N PRO A 304 1.16 -3.38 15.92
CA PRO A 304 0.30 -3.49 14.74
C PRO A 304 -0.62 -2.28 14.53
N TYR A 305 -1.04 -1.64 15.62
CA TYR A 305 -1.83 -0.42 15.57
C TYR A 305 -0.97 0.78 15.14
N VAL A 306 0.26 0.88 15.64
CA VAL A 306 1.24 1.91 15.23
C VAL A 306 1.50 1.85 13.73
N THR A 307 1.82 0.68 13.18
CA THR A 307 2.11 0.51 11.75
C THR A 307 0.90 0.86 10.89
N THR A 308 -0.30 0.45 11.34
CA THR A 308 -1.56 0.80 10.67
C THR A 308 -1.77 2.31 10.62
N VAL A 309 -1.56 3.01 11.73
CA VAL A 309 -1.72 4.47 11.81
C VAL A 309 -0.67 5.18 10.97
N ALA A 310 0.59 4.74 11.01
CA ALA A 310 1.67 5.33 10.21
C ALA A 310 1.37 5.25 8.70
N HIS A 311 0.96 4.08 8.20
CA HIS A 311 0.56 3.90 6.79
C HIS A 311 -0.68 4.73 6.44
N ALA A 312 -1.68 4.75 7.32
CA ALA A 312 -2.86 5.57 7.07
C ALA A 312 -2.55 7.07 6.98
N LEU A 313 -1.66 7.57 7.85
CA LEU A 313 -1.21 8.97 7.79
C LEU A 313 -0.37 9.26 6.54
N HIS A 314 0.43 8.30 6.08
CA HIS A 314 1.17 8.39 4.82
C HIS A 314 0.20 8.56 3.64
N GLU A 315 -0.79 7.68 3.52
CA GLU A 315 -1.78 7.77 2.43
C GLU A 315 -2.59 9.07 2.50
N LEU A 316 -3.01 9.49 3.69
CA LEU A 316 -3.65 10.80 3.86
C LEU A 316 -2.74 11.95 3.43
N GLY A 317 -1.43 11.80 3.60
CA GLY A 317 -0.42 12.77 3.16
C GLY A 317 -0.42 12.98 1.65
N HIS A 318 -0.61 11.93 0.84
CA HIS A 318 -0.64 12.04 -0.63
C HIS A 318 -1.70 13.02 -1.15
N GLU A 319 -2.82 13.17 -0.44
CA GLU A 319 -3.89 14.12 -0.78
C GLU A 319 -3.46 15.60 -0.74
N PHE A 320 -2.34 15.90 -0.07
CA PHE A 320 -1.81 17.26 0.12
C PHE A 320 -0.67 17.61 -0.85
N TYR A 321 -0.40 16.81 -1.87
CA TYR A 321 0.70 17.08 -2.79
C TYR A 321 0.26 17.02 -4.25
N GLU A 322 0.16 18.21 -4.87
CA GLU A 322 0.09 18.35 -6.31
C GLU A 322 1.52 18.40 -6.89
N LEU A 323 2.27 17.30 -6.82
CA LEU A 323 3.64 17.26 -7.32
C LEU A 323 3.77 16.40 -8.58
N ASN A 324 4.27 17.03 -9.65
CA ASN A 324 4.59 16.39 -10.94
C ASN A 324 5.82 15.46 -10.88
N ILE A 325 6.36 15.15 -9.70
CA ILE A 325 7.56 14.30 -9.55
C ILE A 325 7.32 13.28 -8.42
N LYS A 326 7.06 12.03 -8.80
CA LYS A 326 6.63 10.95 -7.91
C LYS A 326 7.62 10.63 -6.80
N LEU A 327 8.94 10.69 -7.07
CA LEU A 327 9.99 10.53 -6.04
C LEU A 327 9.74 11.35 -4.77
N PHE A 328 9.28 12.60 -4.93
CA PHE A 328 9.10 13.52 -3.81
C PHE A 328 7.75 13.35 -3.12
N LEU A 329 6.79 12.65 -3.73
CA LEU A 329 5.48 12.39 -3.14
C LEU A 329 5.60 11.40 -1.98
N GLU A 330 6.25 10.25 -2.20
CA GLU A 330 6.45 9.21 -1.18
C GLU A 330 7.20 9.75 0.04
N VAL A 331 8.32 10.42 -0.20
CA VAL A 331 9.16 10.99 0.88
C VAL A 331 8.40 12.07 1.65
N ALA A 332 7.66 12.95 0.96
CA ALA A 332 6.92 14.00 1.63
C ALA A 332 5.74 13.43 2.43
N ALA A 333 5.06 12.40 1.92
CA ALA A 333 4.03 11.67 2.64
C ALA A 333 4.58 10.99 3.90
N ASP A 334 5.72 10.28 3.81
CA ASP A 334 6.40 9.66 4.95
C ASP A 334 6.79 10.67 6.03
N ILE A 335 7.39 11.79 5.63
CA ILE A 335 7.79 12.84 6.59
C ILE A 335 6.56 13.47 7.24
N ALA A 336 5.51 13.75 6.48
CA ALA A 336 4.26 14.29 7.03
C ALA A 336 3.60 13.32 8.01
N ALA A 337 3.56 12.03 7.68
CA ALA A 337 3.06 10.98 8.56
C ALA A 337 3.87 10.89 9.85
N CYS A 338 5.20 10.96 9.77
CA CYS A 338 6.08 10.98 10.93
C CYS A 338 5.85 12.21 11.80
N ILE A 339 5.79 13.42 11.23
CA ILE A 339 5.51 14.66 11.97
C ILE A 339 4.16 14.54 12.68
N VAL A 340 3.10 14.25 11.95
CA VAL A 340 1.74 14.23 12.47
C VAL A 340 1.56 13.14 13.51
N GLY A 341 2.02 11.92 13.25
CA GLY A 341 1.90 10.83 14.22
C GLY A 341 2.70 11.09 15.51
N THR A 342 3.92 11.62 15.41
CA THR A 342 4.73 11.99 16.59
C THR A 342 4.05 13.08 17.43
N GLU A 343 3.44 14.08 16.78
CA GLU A 343 2.64 15.08 17.48
C GLU A 343 1.41 14.47 18.16
N MET A 344 0.69 13.59 17.46
CA MET A 344 -0.51 12.93 18.02
C MET A 344 -0.18 12.11 19.27
N VAL A 345 0.97 11.42 19.29
CA VAL A 345 1.45 10.71 20.48
C VAL A 345 1.83 11.70 21.59
N THR A 346 2.59 12.75 21.25
CA THR A 346 3.00 13.80 22.21
C THR A 346 1.80 14.49 22.87
N HIS A 347 0.70 14.66 22.12
CA HIS A 347 -0.54 15.28 22.60
C HIS A 347 -1.57 14.28 23.13
N ASN A 348 -1.22 12.99 23.25
CA ASN A 348 -2.10 11.92 23.74
C ASN A 348 -3.41 11.77 22.93
N GLU A 349 -3.39 12.14 21.65
CA GLU A 349 -4.45 11.87 20.68
C GLU A 349 -4.38 10.43 20.14
N LEU A 350 -3.18 9.84 20.20
CA LEU A 350 -2.92 8.43 19.95
C LEU A 350 -2.46 7.80 21.29
N PRO A 351 -3.25 6.91 21.92
CA PRO A 351 -2.98 6.41 23.27
C PRO A 351 -1.93 5.27 23.27
N ILE A 352 -0.74 5.57 22.76
CA ILE A 352 0.43 4.68 22.73
C ILE A 352 1.64 5.40 23.35
N SER A 353 2.68 4.66 23.73
CA SER A 353 3.93 5.28 24.19
C SER A 353 4.71 5.86 23.00
N MET A 354 5.55 6.87 23.26
CA MET A 354 6.47 7.40 22.25
C MET A 354 7.49 6.33 21.84
N GLU A 355 7.93 5.47 22.78
CA GLU A 355 8.79 4.34 22.48
C GLU A 355 8.16 3.39 21.44
N ASP A 356 6.89 2.98 21.64
CA ASP A 356 6.17 2.10 20.71
C ASP A 356 6.01 2.75 19.32
N TRP A 357 5.73 4.06 19.30
CA TRP A 357 5.67 4.84 18.06
C TRP A 357 7.01 4.83 17.31
N VAL A 358 8.11 5.08 18.02
CA VAL A 358 9.46 5.04 17.44
C VAL A 358 9.83 3.64 16.96
N ILE A 359 9.47 2.58 17.71
CA ILE A 359 9.68 1.19 17.27
C ILE A 359 8.95 0.93 15.94
N GLY A 360 7.68 1.33 15.82
CA GLY A 360 6.94 1.19 14.56
C GLY A 360 7.58 1.94 13.40
N LEU A 361 8.02 3.18 13.61
CA LEU A 361 8.78 3.94 12.61
C LEU A 361 10.07 3.22 12.21
N LEU A 362 10.81 2.64 13.15
CA LEU A 362 12.05 1.93 12.87
C LEU A 362 11.82 0.68 12.02
N VAL A 363 10.79 -0.12 12.32
CA VAL A 363 10.47 -1.33 11.54
C VAL A 363 10.29 -1.00 10.06
N GLU A 364 9.49 0.02 9.77
CA GLU A 364 9.21 0.47 8.40
C GLU A 364 10.47 1.07 7.75
N ASN A 365 11.09 2.06 8.39
CA ASN A 365 12.20 2.81 7.79
C ASN A 365 13.47 1.96 7.59
N ILE A 366 13.73 0.97 8.46
CA ILE A 366 14.82 0.00 8.25
C ILE A 366 14.56 -0.81 6.99
N ALA A 367 13.34 -1.29 6.80
CA ALA A 367 13.03 -2.11 5.65
C ALA A 367 13.06 -1.31 4.34
N LEU A 368 12.54 -0.08 4.34
CA LEU A 368 12.67 0.81 3.18
C LEU A 368 14.14 1.13 2.87
N ALA A 369 14.97 1.36 3.88
CA ALA A 369 16.39 1.67 3.72
C ALA A 369 17.24 0.49 3.17
N GLN A 370 16.68 -0.72 3.16
CA GLN A 370 17.30 -1.94 2.64
C GLN A 370 16.95 -2.21 1.16
N LEU A 371 16.02 -1.46 0.58
CA LEU A 371 15.66 -1.63 -0.83
C LEU A 371 16.88 -1.42 -1.73
N PRO A 372 17.04 -2.24 -2.80
CA PRO A 372 18.13 -2.06 -3.75
C PRO A 372 17.94 -0.74 -4.50
N ALA A 373 19.02 0.03 -4.66
CA ALA A 373 18.97 1.24 -5.49
C ALA A 373 18.83 0.85 -6.96
N THR A 374 17.78 1.32 -7.62
CA THR A 374 17.51 1.01 -9.04
C THR A 374 18.06 2.08 -9.97
N GLY A 375 18.41 3.26 -9.45
CA GLY A 375 18.90 4.39 -10.22
C GLY A 375 17.78 5.15 -10.96
N LYS A 376 16.52 4.80 -10.68
CA LYS A 376 15.34 5.54 -11.15
C LYS A 376 14.72 6.28 -9.98
N ASP A 377 14.69 7.61 -10.09
CA ASP A 377 14.16 8.52 -9.07
C ASP A 377 12.85 8.01 -8.42
N ASN A 378 11.89 7.49 -9.18
CA ASN A 378 10.60 7.04 -8.61
C ASN A 378 10.68 5.75 -7.79
N GLU A 379 11.57 4.82 -8.15
CA GLU A 379 11.70 3.53 -7.45
C GLU A 379 12.60 3.66 -6.20
N ASP A 380 13.48 4.66 -6.20
CA ASP A 380 14.39 4.94 -5.08
C ASP A 380 13.78 5.85 -3.98
N GLY A 381 12.54 6.33 -4.14
CA GLY A 381 11.88 7.23 -3.19
C GLY A 381 11.74 6.65 -1.79
N TYR A 382 11.22 5.42 -1.70
CA TYR A 382 11.14 4.68 -0.44
C TYR A 382 12.52 4.49 0.19
N LEU A 383 13.52 4.11 -0.62
CA LEU A 383 14.90 3.94 -0.18
C LEU A 383 15.48 5.22 0.44
N PHE A 384 15.31 6.36 -0.22
CA PHE A 384 15.78 7.64 0.30
C PHE A 384 15.01 8.09 1.53
N SER A 385 13.70 7.84 1.57
CA SER A 385 12.85 8.13 2.74
C SER A 385 13.34 7.40 3.99
N GLY A 386 13.50 6.07 3.89
CA GLY A 386 13.96 5.24 4.99
C GLY A 386 15.35 5.66 5.51
N ARG A 387 16.29 5.91 4.59
CA ARG A 387 17.65 6.37 4.96
C ARG A 387 17.64 7.74 5.62
N LEU A 388 16.84 8.67 5.10
CA LEU A 388 16.72 10.02 5.66
C LEU A 388 16.20 9.92 7.09
N MET A 389 15.11 9.20 7.31
CA MET A 389 14.48 9.08 8.61
C MET A 389 15.42 8.45 9.64
N LEU A 390 16.12 7.37 9.29
CA LEU A 390 17.09 6.73 10.19
C LEU A 390 18.24 7.68 10.57
N ASN A 391 18.80 8.39 9.59
CA ASN A 391 19.84 9.39 9.86
C ASN A 391 19.32 10.50 10.80
N GLN A 392 18.07 10.95 10.64
CA GLN A 392 17.48 11.96 11.54
C GLN A 392 17.30 11.41 12.96
N LEU A 393 16.81 10.18 13.13
CA LEU A 393 16.65 9.57 14.44
C LEU A 393 18.01 9.43 15.18
N PHE A 394 19.09 9.09 14.47
CA PHE A 394 20.44 9.07 15.04
C PHE A 394 20.97 10.48 15.35
N ALA A 395 20.80 11.44 14.43
CA ALA A 395 21.30 12.80 14.59
C ALA A 395 20.70 13.51 15.81
N HIS A 396 19.39 13.31 16.05
CA HIS A 396 18.69 13.83 17.22
C HIS A 396 18.81 12.95 18.47
N LYS A 397 19.58 11.85 18.39
CA LYS A 397 19.84 10.91 19.48
C LYS A 397 18.59 10.19 20.02
N ILE A 398 17.48 10.23 19.27
CA ILE A 398 16.25 9.47 19.57
C ILE A 398 16.55 7.97 19.56
N ILE A 399 17.44 7.53 18.66
CA ILE A 399 18.02 6.19 18.72
C ILE A 399 19.51 6.28 18.96
N LYS A 400 20.02 5.38 19.79
CA LYS A 400 21.45 5.24 20.07
C LYS A 400 21.85 3.79 19.92
N PHE A 401 23.01 3.59 19.33
CA PHE A 401 23.59 2.26 19.15
C PHE A 401 24.91 2.17 19.92
N ALA A 402 24.98 1.29 20.90
CA ALA A 402 26.17 1.04 21.71
C ALA A 402 26.24 -0.43 22.11
N GLU A 403 27.43 -1.04 22.05
CA GLU A 403 27.69 -2.42 22.52
C GLU A 403 26.70 -3.47 21.96
N SER A 404 26.37 -3.39 20.67
CA SER A 404 25.40 -4.28 20.01
C SER A 404 23.97 -4.19 20.54
N ARG A 405 23.64 -3.10 21.24
CA ARG A 405 22.29 -2.80 21.74
C ARG A 405 21.79 -1.50 21.11
N LEU A 406 20.53 -1.50 20.72
CA LEU A 406 19.79 -0.30 20.36
C LEU A 406 19.00 0.20 21.58
N SER A 407 18.96 1.50 21.79
CA SER A 407 18.13 2.13 22.82
C SER A 407 17.39 3.33 22.24
N ILE A 408 16.16 3.55 22.72
CA ILE A 408 15.33 4.69 22.36
C ILE A 408 15.39 5.73 23.49
N ASP A 409 15.56 7.00 23.12
CA ASP A 409 15.48 8.17 23.99
C ASP A 409 14.27 8.99 23.56
N ASP A 410 13.20 8.89 24.33
CA ASP A 410 11.93 9.55 24.07
C ASP A 410 11.79 10.88 24.82
N SER A 411 12.92 11.48 25.23
CA SER A 411 12.90 12.74 25.97
C SER A 411 12.18 13.85 25.17
N PRO A 412 11.27 14.61 25.81
CA PRO A 412 10.50 15.64 25.10
C PRO A 412 11.37 16.68 24.39
N LEU A 413 12.57 16.95 24.89
CA LEU A 413 13.52 17.86 24.24
C LEU A 413 13.97 17.33 22.89
N GLN A 414 14.43 16.08 22.81
CA GLN A 414 14.92 15.48 21.58
C GLN A 414 13.81 15.32 20.54
N ILE A 415 12.63 14.86 20.99
CA ILE A 415 11.45 14.74 20.12
C ILE A 415 11.05 16.10 19.53
N ASN A 416 11.05 17.17 20.35
CA ASN A 416 10.71 18.50 19.85
C ASN A 416 11.74 19.07 18.87
N GLU A 417 13.04 18.86 19.12
CA GLU A 417 14.11 19.27 18.19
C GLU A 417 14.00 18.53 16.85
N PHE A 418 13.76 17.22 16.89
CA PHE A 418 13.52 16.39 15.72
C PHE A 418 12.29 16.84 14.92
N LEU A 419 11.15 17.08 15.60
CA LEU A 419 9.94 17.57 14.95
C LEU A 419 10.15 18.93 14.28
N LEU A 420 10.91 19.83 14.91
CA LEU A 420 11.19 21.15 14.35
C LEU A 420 12.01 21.05 13.07
N GLU A 421 13.07 20.22 13.05
CA GLU A 421 13.88 20.01 11.85
C GLU A 421 13.07 19.36 10.73
N LEU A 422 12.30 18.31 11.04
CA LEU A 422 11.45 17.65 10.04
C LEU A 422 10.43 18.61 9.43
N LYS A 423 9.76 19.44 10.24
CA LYS A 423 8.81 20.44 9.73
C LYS A 423 9.48 21.46 8.82
N TYR A 424 10.68 21.93 9.18
CA TYR A 424 11.43 22.85 8.35
C TYR A 424 11.82 22.22 7.01
N PHE A 425 12.31 20.97 7.04
CA PHE A 425 12.68 20.25 5.83
C PHE A 425 11.47 19.95 4.94
N HIS A 426 10.36 19.49 5.54
CA HIS A 426 9.08 19.26 4.89
C HIS A 426 8.54 20.54 4.21
N GLU A 427 8.58 21.68 4.90
CA GLU A 427 8.18 22.96 4.33
C GLU A 427 9.07 23.35 3.12
N GLY A 428 10.36 23.05 3.18
CA GLY A 428 11.29 23.21 2.06
C GLY A 428 10.90 22.35 0.85
N LEU A 429 10.56 21.07 1.06
CA LEU A 429 10.05 20.18 0.00
C LEU A 429 8.75 20.72 -0.60
N PHE A 430 7.80 21.14 0.24
CA PHE A 430 6.53 21.71 -0.19
C PHE A 430 6.71 22.99 -1.03
N ARG A 431 7.66 23.84 -0.65
CA ARG A 431 8.00 25.09 -1.37
C ARG A 431 8.89 24.86 -2.60
N LYS A 432 9.24 23.61 -2.92
CA LYS A 432 10.15 23.24 -4.01
C LYS A 432 11.53 23.90 -3.88
N ASP A 433 12.03 24.01 -2.65
CA ASP A 433 13.35 24.58 -2.37
C ASP A 433 14.46 23.69 -2.97
N PRO A 434 15.30 24.22 -3.89
CA PRO A 434 16.40 23.47 -4.48
C PRO A 434 17.34 22.82 -3.45
N ALA A 435 17.55 23.46 -2.29
CA ALA A 435 18.41 22.92 -1.24
C ALA A 435 17.80 21.68 -0.58
N ALA A 436 16.50 21.68 -0.32
CA ALA A 436 15.78 20.53 0.23
C ALA A 436 15.78 19.35 -0.76
N PHE A 437 15.60 19.65 -2.05
CA PHE A 437 15.63 18.65 -3.13
C PHE A 437 17.03 18.04 -3.30
N LEU A 438 18.07 18.87 -3.24
CA LEU A 438 19.46 18.40 -3.29
C LEU A 438 19.80 17.54 -2.07
N ARG A 439 19.39 17.94 -0.87
CA ARG A 439 19.57 17.16 0.36
C ARG A 439 18.95 15.77 0.20
N LEU A 440 17.74 15.67 -0.35
CA LEU A 440 17.06 14.38 -0.54
C LEU A 440 17.80 13.45 -1.52
N ARG A 441 18.21 13.98 -2.69
CA ARG A 441 18.91 13.19 -3.72
C ARG A 441 20.31 12.74 -3.33
N THR A 442 20.85 13.29 -2.24
CA THR A 442 22.21 13.01 -1.76
C THR A 442 22.21 12.36 -0.38
N VAL A 443 21.07 11.84 0.08
CA VAL A 443 20.98 11.10 1.36
C VAL A 443 21.84 9.83 1.27
N ILE A 444 22.99 9.90 1.91
CA ILE A 444 23.88 8.76 2.16
C ILE A 444 23.63 8.31 3.59
N PRO A 445 23.40 7.00 3.85
CA PRO A 445 23.26 6.51 5.20
C PRO A 445 24.56 6.78 5.97
N ASP A 446 24.46 7.35 7.16
CA ASP A 446 25.64 7.61 7.98
C ASP A 446 26.24 6.29 8.52
N ALA A 447 27.40 6.37 9.18
CA ALA A 447 28.10 5.20 9.68
C ALA A 447 27.26 4.40 10.71
N GLN A 448 26.41 5.06 11.49
CA GLN A 448 25.55 4.41 12.48
C GLN A 448 24.38 3.70 11.78
N THR A 449 23.74 4.36 10.81
CA THR A 449 22.72 3.77 9.94
C THR A 449 23.26 2.55 9.20
N VAL A 450 24.43 2.65 8.55
CA VAL A 450 25.06 1.50 7.88
C VAL A 450 25.31 0.35 8.86
N SER A 451 25.79 0.64 10.08
CA SER A 451 26.04 -0.37 11.10
C SER A 451 24.77 -1.09 11.54
N LEU A 452 23.68 -0.34 11.76
CA LEU A 452 22.36 -0.89 12.09
C LEU A 452 21.86 -1.80 10.98
N LEU A 453 21.86 -1.32 9.73
CA LEU A 453 21.37 -2.09 8.57
C LEU A 453 22.17 -3.40 8.39
N GLN A 454 23.49 -3.36 8.55
CA GLN A 454 24.34 -4.55 8.46
C GLN A 454 24.03 -5.58 9.56
N LEU A 455 23.70 -5.13 10.77
CA LEU A 455 23.37 -6.04 11.87
C LEU A 455 22.02 -6.71 11.66
N ILE A 456 21.00 -5.95 11.23
CA ILE A 456 19.69 -6.51 10.89
C ILE A 456 19.83 -7.60 9.82
N VAL A 457 20.65 -7.39 8.79
CA VAL A 457 20.91 -8.39 7.73
C VAL A 457 21.71 -9.61 8.25
N LYS A 458 22.61 -9.41 9.22
CA LYS A 458 23.51 -10.47 9.74
C LYS A 458 22.90 -11.30 10.87
N GLN A 459 21.78 -10.91 11.46
CA GLN A 459 21.15 -11.71 12.51
C GLN A 459 20.78 -13.09 11.92
N PRO A 460 21.36 -14.19 12.45
CA PRO A 460 21.00 -15.52 11.97
C PRO A 460 19.50 -15.71 12.19
N MET A 461 18.80 -16.17 11.16
CA MET A 461 17.40 -16.58 11.32
C MET A 461 17.39 -17.68 12.38
N GLY A 462 16.90 -17.35 13.57
CA GLY A 462 16.80 -18.31 14.66
C GLY A 462 15.90 -19.46 14.21
N SER A 463 16.51 -20.62 13.99
CA SER A 463 15.81 -21.88 14.04
C SER A 463 15.64 -22.24 15.52
N GLU A 464 14.45 -22.03 16.06
CA GLU A 464 13.91 -22.84 17.15
C GLU A 464 12.64 -23.53 16.69
#